data_AF-A0A193LBK0-F1
#
_entry.id   AF-A0A193LBK0-F1
#
_cell.length_a   1.000
_cell.length_b   1.000
_cell.length_c   1.000
_cell.angle_alpha   90.00
_cell.angle_beta   90.00
_cell.angle_gamma   90.00
#
_symmetry.space_group_name_H-M   'P 1'
#
loop_
_entity.id
_entity.type
_entity.pdbx_description
1 polymer ?
#
loop_
_entity_poly.entity_id
_entity_poly.type
_entity_poly.pdbx_seq_one_letter_code
_entity_poly.pdbx_strand_id
1 'polypeptide(L)'
;MNVKSFSGVLLCGLIAGLLQSPVWAQESAPAWENLSKQQQTVLARFADEWDSLDDERRNRLAAGAVRWSQMSADERQAVRNRFSQWQDLSDEERATIRDRYLEFARLPQDEKARIRHNFQRFRNMDPERREALRERFKNMTPEQRTAVRERLRQRAERRQKVRDRRERDEP
;
A
#
# COMPACT_ATOMS: atom_id res chain seq x y z
N MET A 1 10.90 24.73 -22.65
CA MET A 1 10.32 24.84 -21.29
C MET A 1 9.87 23.44 -20.87
N ASN A 2 10.62 22.79 -19.97
CA ASN A 2 10.38 21.40 -19.56
C ASN A 2 9.39 21.36 -18.39
N VAL A 3 8.13 21.04 -18.66
CA VAL A 3 7.14 20.70 -17.64
C VAL A 3 7.40 19.28 -17.18
N LYS A 4 8.17 19.13 -16.09
CA LYS A 4 8.26 17.86 -15.36
C LYS A 4 7.00 17.73 -14.50
N SER A 5 6.04 16.94 -14.97
CA SER A 5 4.82 16.58 -14.24
C SER A 5 5.17 15.89 -12.91
N PHE A 6 4.87 16.55 -11.79
CA PHE A 6 4.98 16.00 -10.44
C PHE A 6 3.86 14.97 -10.20
N SER A 7 4.09 13.71 -10.56
CA SER A 7 3.23 12.59 -10.16
C SER A 7 3.56 12.17 -8.72
N GLY A 8 2.98 12.87 -7.75
CA GLY A 8 3.00 12.47 -6.34
C GLY A 8 2.15 11.21 -6.11
N VAL A 9 2.78 10.05 -6.01
CA VAL A 9 2.12 8.80 -5.61
C VAL A 9 2.03 8.78 -4.09
N LEU A 10 0.92 9.26 -3.52
CA LEU A 10 0.59 9.04 -2.11
C LEU A 10 0.00 7.64 -1.95
N LEU A 11 0.89 6.69 -1.63
CA LEU A 11 0.54 5.34 -1.24
C LEU A 11 -0.23 5.37 0.08
N CYS A 12 -1.55 5.19 0.02
CA CYS A 12 -2.39 5.03 1.20
C CYS A 12 -3.36 3.86 1.00
N GLY A 13 -3.06 2.74 1.65
CA GLY A 13 -4.01 1.70 2.05
C GLY A 13 -3.54 1.22 3.43
N LEU A 14 -4.37 0.86 4.41
CA LEU A 14 -5.69 0.22 4.42
C LEU A 14 -6.16 0.21 5.89
N ILE A 15 -7.44 0.46 6.20
CA ILE A 15 -8.23 -0.29 7.20
C ILE A 15 -9.72 -0.21 6.79
N ALA A 16 -10.41 -1.35 6.80
CA ALA A 16 -11.86 -1.52 6.67
C ALA A 16 -12.33 -2.36 7.90
N GLY A 17 -13.48 -2.15 8.54
CA GLY A 17 -14.54 -1.17 8.39
C GLY A 17 -15.64 -1.36 9.45
N LEU A 18 -16.71 -0.57 9.37
CA LEU A 18 -18.08 -0.91 9.83
C LEU A 18 -19.10 -0.05 9.06
N LEU A 19 -20.21 -0.71 8.70
CA LEU A 19 -21.26 -0.34 7.74
C LEU A 19 -22.17 0.84 8.13
N GLN A 20 -22.36 1.80 7.22
CA GLN A 20 -23.62 2.52 6.94
C GLN A 20 -23.63 2.95 5.45
N SER A 21 -24.82 2.97 4.83
CA SER A 21 -25.10 2.77 3.39
C SER A 21 -24.96 4.02 2.48
N PRO A 22 -25.50 4.03 1.24
CA PRO A 22 -24.76 3.94 -0.02
C PRO A 22 -24.86 5.22 -0.86
N VAL A 23 -23.99 5.36 -1.85
CA VAL A 23 -24.26 6.01 -3.16
C VAL A 23 -22.90 6.04 -3.84
N TRP A 24 -22.78 5.44 -5.01
CA TRP A 24 -21.67 5.74 -5.90
C TRP A 24 -21.99 7.11 -6.48
N ALA A 25 -21.88 8.14 -5.64
CA ALA A 25 -21.79 9.49 -6.13
C ALA A 25 -20.50 9.45 -6.94
N GLN A 26 -20.61 9.79 -8.20
CA GLN A 26 -19.51 10.42 -8.89
C GLN A 26 -19.26 11.72 -8.10
N GLU A 27 -18.62 11.61 -6.93
CA GLU A 27 -18.44 12.71 -6.01
C GLU A 27 -17.37 13.58 -6.68
N SER A 28 -17.86 14.55 -7.44
CA SER A 28 -17.07 15.62 -8.03
C SER A 28 -16.12 16.09 -6.96
N ALA A 29 -14.85 16.22 -7.30
CA ALA A 29 -13.86 16.44 -6.27
C ALA A 29 -14.15 17.72 -5.48
N PRO A 30 -13.88 17.73 -4.16
CA PRO A 30 -14.32 18.81 -3.30
C PRO A 30 -13.71 20.14 -3.75
N ALA A 31 -14.55 21.18 -3.86
CA ALA A 31 -14.09 22.55 -4.00
C ALA A 31 -13.26 22.94 -2.77
N TRP A 32 -12.31 23.86 -2.94
CA TRP A 32 -11.41 24.30 -1.87
C TRP A 32 -12.16 24.75 -0.60
N GLU A 33 -13.27 25.47 -0.79
CA GLU A 33 -14.13 25.99 0.28
C GLU A 33 -14.87 24.90 1.07
N ASN A 34 -15.08 23.73 0.45
CA ASN A 34 -15.77 22.61 1.08
C ASN A 34 -14.82 21.70 1.89
N LEU A 35 -13.52 21.97 1.84
CA LEU A 35 -12.54 21.29 2.69
C LEU A 35 -12.66 21.80 4.13
N SER A 36 -12.50 20.90 5.11
CA SER A 36 -12.43 21.30 6.52
C SER A 36 -11.22 22.22 6.75
N LYS A 37 -11.28 23.04 7.81
CA LYS A 37 -10.15 23.94 8.16
C LYS A 37 -8.84 23.18 8.35
N GLN A 38 -8.90 21.98 8.94
CA GLN A 38 -7.72 21.12 9.08
C GLN A 38 -7.20 20.65 7.71
N GLN A 39 -8.08 20.29 6.77
CA GLN A 39 -7.67 19.93 5.42
C GLN A 39 -7.05 21.12 4.67
N GLN A 40 -7.67 22.31 4.75
CA GLN A 40 -7.14 23.53 4.15
C GLN A 40 -5.74 23.86 4.69
N THR A 41 -5.49 23.71 5.99
CA THR A 41 -4.15 23.91 6.57
C THR A 41 -3.12 22.92 6.03
N VAL A 42 -3.48 21.63 5.93
CA VAL A 42 -2.57 20.60 5.40
C VAL A 42 -2.28 20.82 3.91
N LEU A 43 -3.28 21.29 3.16
CA LEU A 43 -3.21 21.48 1.72
C LEU A 43 -2.90 22.92 1.31
N ALA A 44 -2.51 23.80 2.24
CA ALA A 44 -2.33 25.23 1.99
C ALA A 44 -1.41 25.53 0.79
N ARG A 45 -0.39 24.70 0.57
CA ARG A 45 0.53 24.79 -0.58
C ARG A 45 -0.11 24.57 -1.96
N PHE A 46 -1.34 24.05 -1.99
CA PHE A 46 -2.11 23.79 -3.20
C PHE A 46 -3.31 24.73 -3.33
N ALA A 47 -3.50 25.68 -2.41
CA ALA A 47 -4.69 26.55 -2.39
C ALA A 47 -4.87 27.27 -3.72
N ASP A 48 -3.82 27.93 -4.20
CA ASP A 48 -3.85 28.75 -5.42
C ASP A 48 -4.05 27.91 -6.70
N GLU A 49 -3.57 26.67 -6.72
CA GLU A 49 -3.65 25.76 -7.86
C GLU A 49 -4.83 24.79 -7.77
N TRP A 50 -5.60 24.78 -6.69
CA TRP A 50 -6.57 23.73 -6.38
C TRP A 50 -7.59 23.50 -7.49
N ASP A 51 -8.13 24.58 -8.04
CA ASP A 51 -9.15 24.52 -9.08
C ASP A 51 -8.61 24.06 -10.44
N SER A 52 -7.29 24.15 -10.65
CA SER A 52 -6.58 23.67 -11.84
C SER A 52 -6.27 22.17 -11.80
N LEU A 53 -6.35 21.55 -10.62
CA LEU A 53 -6.10 20.11 -10.45
C LEU A 53 -7.28 19.30 -10.99
N ASP A 54 -6.98 18.17 -11.64
CA ASP A 54 -7.99 17.19 -12.00
C ASP A 54 -8.70 16.60 -10.77
N ASP A 55 -9.91 16.07 -10.98
CA ASP A 55 -10.75 15.55 -9.90
C ASP A 55 -10.10 14.39 -9.15
N GLU A 56 -9.39 13.49 -9.85
CA GLU A 56 -8.72 12.36 -9.21
C GLU A 56 -7.63 12.85 -8.24
N ARG A 57 -6.87 13.87 -8.64
CA ARG A 57 -5.81 14.48 -7.83
C ARG A 57 -6.39 15.23 -6.65
N ARG A 58 -7.45 16.03 -6.83
CA ARG A 58 -8.16 16.70 -5.72
C ARG A 58 -8.68 15.69 -4.71
N ASN A 59 -9.35 14.63 -5.17
CA ASN A 59 -9.87 13.56 -4.29
C ASN A 59 -8.75 12.86 -3.51
N ARG A 60 -7.63 12.53 -4.16
CA ARG A 60 -6.47 11.92 -3.49
C ARG A 60 -5.85 12.84 -2.45
N LEU A 61 -5.71 14.13 -2.75
CA LEU A 61 -5.17 15.13 -1.82
C LEU A 61 -6.10 15.34 -0.63
N ALA A 62 -7.40 15.52 -0.87
CA ALA A 62 -8.40 15.69 0.18
C ALA A 62 -8.45 14.49 1.13
N ALA A 63 -8.47 13.27 0.59
CA ALA A 63 -8.42 12.04 1.38
C ALA A 63 -7.08 11.88 2.13
N GLY A 64 -5.97 12.31 1.52
CA GLY A 64 -4.65 12.35 2.16
C GLY A 64 -4.60 13.28 3.35
N ALA A 65 -5.22 14.46 3.23
CA ALA A 65 -5.29 15.45 4.30
C ALA A 65 -6.08 14.92 5.50
N VAL A 66 -7.21 14.23 5.29
CA VAL A 66 -7.96 13.57 6.38
C VAL A 66 -7.06 12.61 7.17
N ARG A 67 -6.35 11.71 6.47
CA ARG A 67 -5.46 10.73 7.10
C ARG A 67 -4.33 11.42 7.86
N TRP A 68 -3.72 12.45 7.27
CA TRP A 68 -2.64 13.20 7.90
C TRP A 68 -3.10 13.90 9.19
N SER A 69 -4.29 14.49 9.18
CA SER A 69 -4.88 15.14 10.36
C SER A 69 -5.16 14.15 11.50
N GLN A 70 -5.49 12.90 11.18
CA GLN A 70 -5.73 11.84 12.16
C GLN A 70 -4.46 11.19 12.73
N MET A 71 -3.31 11.38 12.09
CA MET A 71 -2.03 10.82 12.56
C MET A 71 -1.50 11.53 13.80
N SER A 72 -0.87 10.75 14.69
CA SER A 72 -0.07 11.27 15.80
C SER A 72 1.21 11.98 15.31
N ALA A 73 1.90 12.69 16.20
CA ALA A 73 3.17 13.34 15.87
C ALA A 73 4.22 12.32 15.37
N ASP A 74 4.33 11.18 16.05
CA ASP A 74 5.29 10.12 15.69
C ASP A 74 4.95 9.48 14.34
N GLU A 75 3.66 9.26 14.06
CA GLU A 75 3.22 8.74 12.77
C GLU A 75 3.52 9.73 11.64
N ARG A 76 3.25 11.02 11.84
CA ARG A 76 3.60 12.07 10.87
C ARG A 76 5.11 12.11 10.64
N GLN A 77 5.93 11.99 11.69
CA GLN A 77 7.38 11.94 11.55
C GLN A 77 7.83 10.71 10.77
N ALA A 78 7.25 9.54 11.03
CA ALA A 78 7.54 8.32 10.28
C ALA A 78 7.20 8.46 8.80
N VAL A 79 6.08 9.12 8.45
CA VAL A 79 5.71 9.41 7.06
C VAL A 79 6.69 10.39 6.42
N ARG A 80 7.10 11.47 7.11
CA ARG A 80 8.12 12.42 6.60
C ARG A 80 9.43 11.70 6.29
N ASN A 81 9.89 10.83 7.19
CA ASN A 81 11.13 10.08 7.00
C ASN A 81 11.03 9.15 5.77
N ARG A 82 9.92 8.43 5.59
CA ARG A 82 9.69 7.60 4.40
C ARG A 82 9.62 8.43 3.12
N PHE A 83 9.03 9.62 3.19
CA PHE A 83 8.95 10.51 2.04
C PHE A 83 10.34 11.03 1.63
N SER A 84 11.19 11.41 2.60
CA SER A 84 12.59 11.75 2.33
C SER A 84 13.32 10.59 1.66
N GLN A 85 13.23 9.38 2.23
CA GLN A 85 13.84 8.18 1.63
C GLN A 85 13.35 7.93 0.20
N TRP A 86 12.06 8.13 -0.07
CA TRP A 86 11.50 8.03 -1.42
C TRP A 86 12.07 9.09 -2.37
N GLN A 87 12.29 10.31 -1.88
CA GLN A 87 12.91 11.39 -2.65
C GLN A 87 14.39 11.11 -2.97
N ASP A 88 15.07 10.30 -2.16
CA ASP A 88 16.46 9.91 -2.39
C ASP A 88 16.61 8.74 -3.38
N LEU A 89 15.52 8.01 -3.68
CA LEU A 89 15.54 6.92 -4.66
C LEU A 89 15.75 7.44 -6.09
N SER A 90 16.44 6.63 -6.90
CA SER A 90 16.57 6.85 -8.35
C SER A 90 15.23 6.70 -9.06
N ASP A 91 15.11 7.26 -10.27
CA ASP A 91 13.87 7.14 -11.05
C ASP A 91 13.57 5.68 -11.44
N GLU A 92 14.61 4.87 -11.69
CA GLU A 92 14.50 3.42 -11.95
C GLU A 92 14.01 2.66 -10.72
N GLU A 93 14.51 3.00 -9.53
CA GLU A 93 14.05 2.39 -8.27
C GLU A 93 12.59 2.73 -7.99
N ARG A 94 12.21 4.00 -8.18
CA ARG A 94 10.80 4.44 -8.07
C ARG A 94 9.90 3.75 -9.08
N ALA A 95 10.35 3.60 -10.33
CA ALA A 95 9.61 2.87 -11.36
C ALA A 95 9.39 1.42 -10.94
N THR A 96 10.45 0.73 -10.49
CA THR A 96 10.36 -0.65 -10.00
C THR A 96 9.36 -0.79 -8.84
N ILE A 97 9.36 0.14 -7.89
CA ILE A 97 8.39 0.12 -6.77
C ILE A 97 6.97 0.37 -7.27
N ARG A 98 6.79 1.32 -8.19
CA ARG A 98 5.48 1.60 -8.80
C ARG A 98 4.93 0.37 -9.51
N ASP A 99 5.74 -0.33 -10.30
CA ASP A 99 5.31 -1.52 -11.05
C ASP A 99 4.89 -2.65 -10.10
N ARG A 100 5.71 -2.93 -9.08
CA ARG A 100 5.37 -3.92 -8.03
C ARG A 100 4.10 -3.55 -7.29
N TYR A 101 3.87 -2.27 -7.03
CA TYR A 101 2.63 -1.80 -6.43
C TYR A 101 1.43 -2.03 -7.33
N LEU A 102 1.54 -1.72 -8.63
CA LEU A 102 0.46 -1.94 -9.60
C LEU A 102 0.13 -3.42 -9.74
N GLU A 103 1.13 -4.30 -9.76
CA GLU A 103 0.93 -5.75 -9.71
C GLU A 103 0.15 -6.16 -8.46
N PHE A 104 0.59 -5.70 -7.29
CA PHE A 104 -0.10 -5.97 -6.02
C PHE A 104 -1.53 -5.42 -6.01
N ALA A 105 -1.75 -4.22 -6.56
CA ALA A 105 -3.05 -3.56 -6.62
C ALA A 105 -4.04 -4.31 -7.52
N ARG A 106 -3.56 -5.08 -8.51
CA ARG A 106 -4.39 -5.93 -9.38
C ARG A 106 -4.74 -7.28 -8.76
N LEU A 107 -4.10 -7.68 -7.66
CA LEU A 107 -4.38 -8.97 -7.03
C LEU A 107 -5.82 -9.02 -6.44
N PRO A 108 -6.45 -10.21 -6.43
CA PRO A 108 -7.68 -10.47 -5.67
C PRO A 108 -7.56 -10.09 -4.19
N GLN A 109 -8.68 -9.77 -3.53
CA GLN A 109 -8.67 -9.27 -2.15
C GLN A 109 -8.17 -10.30 -1.14
N ASP A 110 -8.53 -11.57 -1.33
CA ASP A 110 -8.04 -12.70 -0.54
C ASP A 110 -6.52 -12.85 -0.66
N GLU A 111 -5.99 -12.71 -1.87
CA GLU A 111 -4.55 -12.77 -2.11
C GLU A 111 -3.82 -11.58 -1.46
N LYS A 112 -4.35 -10.36 -1.59
CA LYS A 112 -3.83 -9.18 -0.90
C LYS A 112 -3.84 -9.36 0.62
N ALA A 113 -4.93 -9.90 1.18
CA ALA A 113 -5.07 -10.16 2.60
C ALA A 113 -4.02 -11.19 3.07
N ARG A 114 -3.82 -12.26 2.31
CA ARG A 114 -2.79 -13.27 2.57
C ARG A 114 -1.39 -12.68 2.61
N ILE A 115 -1.03 -11.84 1.64
CA ILE A 115 0.27 -11.17 1.59
C ILE A 115 0.45 -10.23 2.79
N ARG A 116 -0.55 -9.41 3.10
CA ARG A 116 -0.51 -8.49 4.26
C ARG A 116 -0.35 -9.24 5.59
N HIS A 117 -1.09 -10.32 5.78
CA HIS A 117 -0.99 -11.16 6.97
C HIS A 117 0.40 -11.80 7.10
N ASN A 118 0.95 -12.34 6.02
CA ASN A 118 2.31 -12.91 6.02
C ASN A 118 3.37 -11.85 6.35
N PHE A 119 3.22 -10.65 5.80
CA PHE A 119 4.12 -9.53 6.09
C PHE A 119 4.02 -9.07 7.54
N GLN A 120 2.81 -8.97 8.10
CA GLN A 120 2.60 -8.63 9.51
C GLN A 120 3.24 -9.68 10.43
N ARG A 121 3.06 -10.97 10.13
CA ARG A 121 3.74 -12.04 10.86
C ARG A 121 5.25 -11.88 10.81
N PHE A 122 5.82 -11.60 9.65
CA PHE A 122 7.26 -11.36 9.50
C PHE A 122 7.75 -10.13 10.29
N ARG A 123 7.01 -9.02 10.26
CA ARG A 123 7.34 -7.82 11.05
C ARG A 123 7.30 -8.11 12.55
N ASN A 124 6.36 -8.93 13.01
CA ASN A 124 6.18 -9.28 14.41
C ASN A 124 7.08 -10.44 14.88
N MET A 125 7.91 -11.03 14.01
CA MET A 125 8.93 -12.00 14.43
C MET A 125 9.96 -11.36 15.35
N ASP A 126 10.62 -12.18 16.15
CA ASP A 126 11.82 -11.79 16.88
C ASP A 126 12.86 -11.12 15.93
N PRO A 127 13.53 -10.02 16.36
CA PRO A 127 14.49 -9.31 15.51
C PRO A 127 15.61 -10.17 14.94
N GLU A 128 16.18 -11.08 15.72
CA GLU A 128 17.29 -11.95 15.32
C GLU A 128 16.79 -12.95 14.27
N ARG A 129 15.61 -13.52 14.51
CA ARG A 129 14.98 -14.44 13.55
C ARG A 129 14.67 -13.73 12.24
N ARG A 130 14.17 -12.50 12.32
CA ARG A 130 13.83 -11.69 11.14
C ARG A 130 15.09 -11.38 10.32
N GLU A 131 16.19 -11.03 10.98
CA GLU A 131 17.46 -10.72 10.30
C GLU A 131 18.06 -11.97 9.66
N ALA A 132 18.06 -13.10 10.36
CA ALA A 132 18.51 -14.38 9.79
C ALA A 132 17.73 -14.76 8.52
N LEU A 133 16.42 -14.49 8.48
CA LEU A 133 15.60 -14.71 7.28
C LEU A 133 15.96 -13.74 6.14
N ARG A 134 16.25 -12.46 6.45
CA ARG A 134 16.69 -11.48 5.45
C ARG A 134 18.03 -11.87 4.85
N GLU A 135 19.01 -12.17 5.69
CA GLU A 135 20.35 -12.57 5.24
C GLU A 135 20.31 -13.83 4.40
N ARG A 136 19.55 -14.83 4.85
CA ARG A 136 19.34 -16.04 4.04
C ARG A 136 18.73 -15.72 2.67
N PHE A 137 17.76 -14.81 2.59
CA PHE A 137 17.15 -14.41 1.31
C PHE A 137 18.11 -13.60 0.43
N LYS A 138 18.88 -12.66 1.00
CA LYS A 138 19.89 -11.87 0.28
C LYS A 138 20.95 -12.76 -0.35
N ASN A 139 21.40 -13.78 0.39
CA ASN A 139 22.43 -14.73 -0.04
C ASN A 139 21.92 -15.83 -0.99
N MET A 140 20.61 -15.89 -1.28
CA MET A 140 20.06 -16.83 -2.27
C MET A 140 20.23 -16.34 -3.71
N THR A 141 20.59 -17.25 -4.61
CA THR A 141 20.55 -16.99 -6.06
C THR A 141 19.10 -16.88 -6.57
N PRO A 142 18.86 -16.26 -7.75
CA PRO A 142 17.53 -16.21 -8.36
C PRO A 142 16.87 -17.58 -8.52
N GLU A 143 17.64 -18.61 -8.87
CA GLU A 143 17.19 -20.00 -9.04
C GLU A 143 16.76 -20.58 -7.70
N GLN A 144 17.56 -20.36 -6.64
CA GLN A 144 17.23 -20.82 -5.29
C GLN A 144 15.95 -20.16 -4.77
N ARG A 145 15.76 -18.86 -5.02
CA ARG A 145 14.52 -18.14 -4.65
C ARG A 145 13.30 -18.71 -5.38
N THR A 146 13.47 -19.03 -6.66
CA THR A 146 12.42 -19.64 -7.48
C THR A 146 12.06 -21.03 -6.98
N ALA A 147 13.06 -21.87 -6.68
CA ALA A 147 12.86 -23.20 -6.11
C ALA A 147 12.15 -23.16 -4.74
N VAL A 148 12.52 -22.20 -3.87
CA VAL A 148 11.84 -22.00 -2.59
C VAL A 148 10.38 -21.61 -2.79
N ARG A 149 10.09 -20.67 -3.71
CA ARG A 149 8.72 -20.25 -4.02
C ARG A 149 7.88 -21.43 -4.51
N GLU A 150 8.41 -22.23 -5.42
CA GLU A 150 7.73 -23.39 -5.98
C GLU A 150 7.46 -24.46 -4.92
N ARG A 151 8.45 -24.75 -4.06
CA ARG A 151 8.26 -25.68 -2.94
C ARG A 151 7.16 -25.21 -1.98
N LEU A 152 7.07 -23.91 -1.69
CA LEU A 152 6.03 -23.36 -0.84
C LEU A 152 4.65 -23.48 -1.49
N ARG A 153 4.55 -23.23 -2.80
CA ARG A 153 3.33 -23.41 -3.59
C ARG A 153 2.85 -24.86 -3.54
N GLN A 154 3.72 -25.82 -3.88
CA GLN A 154 3.39 -27.25 -3.84
C GLN A 154 2.93 -27.70 -2.45
N ARG A 155 3.57 -27.18 -1.39
CA ARG A 155 3.15 -27.48 -0.02
C ARG A 155 1.75 -26.93 0.29
N ALA A 156 1.42 -25.75 -0.19
CA ALA A 156 0.09 -25.17 -0.04
C ALA A 156 -0.96 -26.00 -0.80
N GLU A 157 -0.68 -26.38 -2.05
CA GLU A 157 -1.57 -27.22 -2.87
C GLU A 157 -1.80 -28.60 -2.24
N ARG A 158 -0.75 -29.25 -1.70
CA ARG A 158 -0.90 -30.52 -0.99
C ARG A 158 -1.79 -30.38 0.26
N ARG A 159 -1.63 -29.29 1.01
CA ARG A 159 -2.49 -29.01 2.19
C ARG A 159 -3.94 -28.81 1.79
N GLN A 160 -4.17 -28.09 0.69
CA GLN A 160 -5.49 -27.86 0.14
C GLN A 160 -6.15 -29.18 -0.25
N LYS A 161 -5.48 -30.04 -1.04
CA LYS A 161 -5.99 -31.35 -1.44
C LYS A 161 -6.36 -32.25 -0.26
N VAL A 162 -5.55 -32.24 0.80
CA VAL A 162 -5.85 -33.01 2.03
C VAL A 162 -7.10 -32.46 2.73
N ARG A 163 -7.29 -31.14 2.75
CA ARG A 163 -8.49 -30.51 3.31
C ARG A 163 -9.73 -30.88 2.50
N ASP A 164 -9.68 -30.71 1.18
CA ASP A 164 -10.80 -31.02 0.28
C ASP A 164 -11.20 -32.49 0.33
N ARG A 165 -10.23 -33.40 0.54
CA ARG A 165 -10.51 -34.82 0.74
C ARG A 165 -11.26 -35.07 2.04
N ARG A 166 -10.84 -34.45 3.15
CA ARG A 166 -11.52 -34.59 4.45
C ARG A 166 -12.94 -34.06 4.40
N GLU A 167 -13.16 -32.91 3.77
CA GLU A 167 -14.50 -32.30 3.62
C GLU A 167 -15.43 -33.15 2.73
N ARG A 168 -14.89 -33.90 1.76
CA ARG A 168 -15.66 -34.83 0.93
C ARG A 168 -16.06 -36.10 1.67
N ASP A 169 -15.18 -36.58 2.55
CA ASP A 169 -15.33 -37.85 3.26
C ASP A 169 -16.03 -37.67 4.63
N GLU A 170 -16.46 -36.44 4.97
CA GLU A 170 -17.33 -36.15 6.13
C GLU A 170 -18.82 -36.41 5.75
N PRO A 171 -19.54 -37.28 6.48
CA PRO A 171 -20.94 -37.65 6.19
C PRO A 171 -21.97 -36.57 6.51
#